data_AF-A0A950LPH7-F1
#
_entry.id   AF-A0A950LPH7-F1
#
_cell.length_a   1.000
_cell.length_b   1.000
_cell.length_c   1.000
_cell.angle_alpha   90.00
_cell.angle_beta   90.00
_cell.angle_gamma   90.00
#
_symmetry.space_group_name_H-M   'P 1'
#
loop_
_entity.id
_entity.type
_entity.pdbx_description
1 polymer ?
#
loop_
_entity_poly.entity_id
_entity_poly.type
_entity_poly.pdbx_seq_one_letter_code
_entity_poly.pdbx_strand_id
1 'polypeptide(L)'
;AREGNKLRGYSFSTLERIGGTPSLLIGLATVDRTAKADQALRLMLGDQYRRALLAFPDEDVLVGTRLIAADGYRAFAGLTDVVPGPERKATGEERAWGRRLAKRFGAEGRIDDRTFVVAGDGADAGGFDFVSPKATPSPEVVAFFESVDSVGGARLVTFGWAMAEDLASGKLAR
;
A
#
# COMPACT_ATOMS: atom_id res chain seq x y z
N ALA A 1 11.78 -9.13 6.07
CA ALA A 1 13.02 -9.43 5.33
C ALA A 1 14.24 -9.31 6.24
N ARG A 2 15.14 -10.29 6.24
CA ARG A 2 16.40 -10.24 7.02
C ARG A 2 17.60 -10.40 6.09
N GLU A 3 18.71 -9.79 6.46
CA GLU A 3 20.03 -10.01 5.87
C GLU A 3 20.97 -10.44 6.99
N GLY A 4 21.26 -11.74 7.08
CA GLY A 4 21.88 -12.35 8.25
C GLY A 4 21.09 -12.02 9.53
N ASN A 5 21.76 -11.39 10.49
CA ASN A 5 21.17 -11.02 11.79
C ASN A 5 20.50 -9.64 11.80
N LYS A 6 20.44 -8.93 10.67
CA LYS A 6 19.82 -7.59 10.58
C LYS A 6 18.40 -7.70 10.03
N LEU A 7 17.44 -7.11 10.74
CA LEU A 7 16.08 -6.91 10.22
C LEU A 7 16.14 -5.77 9.20
N ARG A 8 15.83 -6.07 7.93
CA ARG A 8 15.86 -5.10 6.82
C ARG A 8 14.50 -4.56 6.43
N GLY A 9 13.43 -5.18 6.92
CA GLY A 9 12.08 -4.70 6.74
C GLY A 9 11.07 -5.63 7.36
N TYR A 10 9.93 -5.09 7.75
CA TYR A 10 8.82 -5.84 8.33
C TYR A 10 7.49 -5.19 7.96
N SER A 11 6.43 -6.01 7.99
CA SER A 11 5.07 -5.56 7.73
C SER A 11 4.11 -6.27 8.68
N PHE A 12 3.10 -5.52 9.13
CA PHE A 12 1.92 -6.05 9.80
C PHE A 12 0.73 -5.90 8.85
N SER A 13 0.17 -7.04 8.47
CA SER A 13 -0.89 -7.13 7.48
C SER A 13 -2.02 -8.01 7.99
N THR A 14 -3.19 -7.81 7.39
CA THR A 14 -4.36 -8.68 7.57
C THR A 14 -4.77 -9.24 6.22
N LEU A 15 -5.28 -10.46 6.25
CA LEU A 15 -5.99 -11.08 5.14
C LEU A 15 -7.45 -11.16 5.58
N GLU A 16 -8.32 -10.42 4.92
CA GLU A 16 -9.73 -10.32 5.29
C GLU A 16 -10.63 -10.21 4.05
N ARG A 17 -11.95 -10.21 4.27
CA ARG A 17 -12.93 -9.88 3.23
C ARG A 17 -13.63 -8.57 3.56
N ILE A 18 -13.68 -7.66 2.60
CA ILE A 18 -14.42 -6.40 2.71
C ILE A 18 -15.62 -6.48 1.77
N GLY A 19 -16.80 -6.74 2.33
CA GLY A 19 -18.02 -6.91 1.52
C GLY A 19 -17.95 -8.11 0.56
N GLY A 20 -17.19 -9.15 0.93
CA GLY A 20 -16.98 -10.35 0.11
C GLY A 20 -15.67 -10.34 -0.68
N THR A 21 -15.13 -9.18 -1.03
CA THR A 21 -13.87 -9.04 -1.78
C THR A 21 -12.67 -9.43 -0.92
N PRO A 22 -11.81 -10.37 -1.37
CA PRO A 22 -10.52 -10.65 -0.75
C PRO A 22 -9.65 -9.40 -0.63
N SER A 23 -9.01 -9.22 0.53
CA SER A 23 -8.19 -8.04 0.77
C SER A 23 -6.95 -8.37 1.59
N LEU A 24 -5.81 -7.88 1.09
CA LEU A 24 -4.54 -7.80 1.81
C LEU A 24 -4.34 -6.35 2.27
N LEU A 25 -4.57 -6.08 3.55
CA LEU A 25 -4.36 -4.74 4.10
C LEU A 25 -3.06 -4.67 4.88
N ILE A 26 -2.16 -3.79 4.45
CA ILE A 26 -0.91 -3.50 5.15
C ILE A 26 -1.18 -2.32 6.09
N GLY A 27 -1.32 -2.61 7.38
CA GLY A 27 -1.60 -1.59 8.40
C GLY A 27 -0.36 -0.77 8.76
N LEU A 28 0.80 -1.44 8.77
CA LEU A 28 2.11 -0.83 8.97
C LEU A 28 3.18 -1.62 8.21
N ALA A 29 4.12 -0.93 7.58
CA ALA A 29 5.32 -1.54 7.03
C ALA A 29 6.49 -0.55 7.03
N THR A 30 7.70 -1.07 7.17
CA THR A 30 8.92 -0.28 6.97
C THR A 30 10.06 -1.13 6.39
N VAL A 31 10.95 -0.48 5.66
CA VAL A 31 12.15 -1.07 5.08
C VAL A 31 13.34 -0.16 5.38
N ASP A 32 14.44 -0.78 5.79
CA ASP A 32 15.71 -0.12 6.08
C ASP A 32 16.29 0.55 4.83
N ARG A 33 16.75 1.81 4.95
CA ARG A 33 17.14 2.71 3.85
C ARG A 33 18.56 2.40 3.34
N THR A 34 18.73 1.20 2.84
CA THR A 34 20.01 0.69 2.32
C THR A 34 19.95 0.50 0.80
N ALA A 35 21.10 0.31 0.16
CA ALA A 35 21.18 -0.04 -1.27
C ALA A 35 20.39 -1.33 -1.67
N LYS A 36 19.88 -2.10 -0.69
CA LYS A 36 19.02 -3.27 -0.90
C LYS A 36 17.55 -3.03 -0.53
N ALA A 37 17.13 -1.79 -0.25
CA ALA A 37 15.76 -1.46 0.15
C ALA A 37 14.71 -1.98 -0.83
N ASP A 38 14.90 -1.76 -2.13
CA ASP A 38 13.96 -2.24 -3.16
C ASP A 38 13.86 -3.78 -3.18
N GLN A 39 14.99 -4.48 -3.00
CA GLN A 39 15.01 -5.94 -2.90
C GLN A 39 14.29 -6.42 -1.63
N ALA A 40 14.52 -5.75 -0.51
CA ALA A 40 13.87 -6.09 0.76
C ALA A 40 12.36 -5.84 0.71
N LEU A 41 11.91 -4.75 0.08
CA LEU A 41 10.51 -4.45 -0.21
C LEU A 41 9.87 -5.57 -1.02
N ARG A 42 10.48 -5.92 -2.17
CA ARG A 42 9.97 -6.96 -3.06
C ARG A 42 9.84 -8.30 -2.36
N LEU A 43 10.87 -8.73 -1.62
CA LEU A 43 10.84 -9.99 -0.89
C LEU A 43 9.79 -9.99 0.23
N MET A 44 9.61 -8.86 0.91
CA MET A 44 8.59 -8.69 1.94
C MET A 44 7.18 -8.79 1.36
N LEU A 45 6.89 -8.07 0.28
CA LEU A 45 5.59 -8.12 -0.40
C LEU A 45 5.35 -9.47 -1.07
N GLY A 46 6.38 -10.10 -1.64
CA GLY A 46 6.27 -11.45 -2.21
C GLY A 46 5.84 -12.49 -1.18
N ASP A 47 6.26 -12.38 0.08
CA ASP A 47 5.74 -13.23 1.17
C ASP A 47 4.25 -12.94 1.44
N GLN A 48 3.83 -11.67 1.42
CA GLN A 48 2.43 -11.30 1.60
C GLN A 48 1.54 -11.80 0.46
N TYR A 49 1.99 -11.67 -0.79
CA TYR A 49 1.27 -12.18 -1.97
C TYR A 49 1.16 -13.69 -1.95
N ARG A 50 2.21 -14.41 -1.51
CA ARG A 50 2.11 -15.87 -1.32
C ARG A 50 1.06 -16.23 -0.27
N ARG A 51 1.00 -15.50 0.85
CA ARG A 51 -0.04 -15.73 1.88
C ARG A 51 -1.43 -15.41 1.36
N ALA A 52 -1.58 -14.34 0.57
CA ALA A 52 -2.84 -13.97 -0.06
C ALA A 52 -3.33 -15.06 -1.02
N LEU A 53 -2.46 -15.56 -1.91
CA LEU A 53 -2.77 -16.68 -2.81
C LEU A 53 -3.26 -17.93 -2.04
N LEU A 54 -2.61 -18.26 -0.93
CA LEU A 54 -3.00 -19.43 -0.11
C LEU A 54 -4.33 -19.22 0.62
N ALA A 55 -4.65 -17.99 0.99
CA ALA A 55 -5.90 -17.65 1.69
C ALA A 55 -7.09 -17.46 0.73
N PHE A 56 -6.82 -16.99 -0.48
CA PHE A 56 -7.79 -16.61 -1.50
C PHE A 56 -7.37 -17.23 -2.86
N PRO A 57 -7.44 -18.55 -3.00
CA PRO A 57 -7.06 -19.21 -4.25
C PRO A 57 -8.01 -18.81 -5.38
N ASP A 58 -7.44 -18.55 -6.56
CA ASP A 58 -8.16 -18.21 -7.79
C ASP A 58 -9.03 -16.93 -7.71
N GLU A 59 -8.76 -16.05 -6.75
CA GLU A 59 -9.47 -14.78 -6.59
C GLU A 59 -8.54 -13.58 -6.74
N ASP A 60 -9.06 -12.49 -7.31
CA ASP A 60 -8.39 -11.19 -7.29
C ASP A 60 -8.38 -10.62 -5.87
N VAL A 61 -7.24 -10.08 -5.46
CA VAL A 61 -7.04 -9.55 -4.11
C VAL A 61 -6.80 -8.05 -4.15
N LEU A 62 -7.65 -7.29 -3.44
CA LEU A 62 -7.40 -5.88 -3.21
C LEU A 62 -6.24 -5.71 -2.23
N VAL A 63 -5.20 -4.98 -2.63
CA VAL A 63 -4.04 -4.67 -1.79
C VAL A 63 -4.14 -3.21 -1.38
N GLY A 64 -4.21 -2.93 -0.08
CA GLY A 64 -4.45 -1.58 0.44
C GLY A 64 -3.54 -1.19 1.59
N THR A 65 -3.12 0.07 1.64
CA THR A 65 -2.33 0.63 2.75
C THR A 65 -2.52 2.13 2.90
N ARG A 66 -1.82 2.72 3.87
CA ARG A 66 -1.68 4.15 4.10
C ARG A 66 -0.24 4.57 3.86
N LEU A 67 0.06 5.29 2.79
CA LEU A 67 1.41 5.74 2.47
C LEU A 67 1.79 7.00 3.25
N ILE A 68 3.06 7.06 3.67
CA ILE A 68 3.66 8.24 4.31
C ILE A 68 4.23 9.20 3.26
N ALA A 69 4.83 8.66 2.20
CA ALA A 69 5.51 9.42 1.15
C ALA A 69 5.39 8.74 -0.22
N ALA A 70 5.71 9.51 -1.27
CA ALA A 70 5.59 9.12 -2.68
C ALA A 70 6.37 7.85 -3.05
N ASP A 71 7.55 7.62 -2.45
CA ASP A 71 8.33 6.40 -2.61
C ASP A 71 7.54 5.12 -2.31
N GLY A 72 6.56 5.20 -1.41
CA GLY A 72 5.69 4.08 -1.05
C GLY A 72 4.87 3.52 -2.23
N TYR A 73 4.66 4.28 -3.31
CA TYR A 73 4.02 3.77 -4.53
C TYR A 73 4.75 2.59 -5.16
N ARG A 74 6.05 2.42 -4.85
CA ARG A 74 6.81 1.25 -5.29
C ARG A 74 6.23 -0.08 -4.78
N ALA A 75 5.47 -0.06 -3.69
CA ALA A 75 4.76 -1.24 -3.21
C ALA A 75 3.65 -1.73 -4.16
N PHE A 76 3.19 -0.86 -5.07
CA PHE A 76 2.11 -1.13 -6.02
C PHE A 76 2.61 -1.50 -7.42
N ALA A 77 3.93 -1.67 -7.60
CA ALA A 77 4.49 -2.09 -8.87
C ALA A 77 3.93 -3.46 -9.29
N GLY A 78 3.36 -3.52 -10.50
CA GLY A 78 2.74 -4.72 -11.07
C GLY A 78 1.28 -4.96 -10.65
N LEU A 79 0.71 -4.15 -9.75
CA LEU A 79 -0.72 -4.19 -9.46
C LEU A 79 -1.53 -3.44 -10.51
N THR A 80 -2.77 -3.87 -10.72
CA THR A 80 -3.72 -3.26 -11.66
C THR A 80 -4.57 -2.19 -10.97
N ASP A 81 -5.02 -1.19 -11.72
CA ASP A 81 -5.96 -0.15 -11.27
C ASP A 81 -5.58 0.47 -9.92
N VAL A 82 -4.34 0.95 -9.81
CA VAL A 82 -3.82 1.58 -8.59
C VAL A 82 -4.48 2.95 -8.42
N VAL A 83 -5.04 3.19 -7.22
CA VAL A 83 -5.77 4.40 -6.85
C VAL A 83 -5.21 4.98 -5.55
N PRO A 84 -4.95 6.31 -5.48
CA PRO A 84 -5.03 7.25 -6.60
C PRO A 84 -3.95 6.99 -7.65
N GLY A 85 -4.29 7.16 -8.92
CA GLY A 85 -3.41 6.95 -10.07
C GLY A 85 -3.34 8.19 -10.96
N PRO A 86 -2.19 8.46 -11.63
CA PRO A 86 -1.98 9.71 -12.36
C PRO A 86 -2.79 9.81 -13.67
N GLU A 87 -3.19 8.67 -14.23
CA GLU A 87 -3.78 8.60 -15.56
C GLU A 87 -5.25 9.07 -15.61
N ARG A 88 -5.99 8.90 -14.51
CA ARG A 88 -7.40 9.25 -14.46
C ARG A 88 -7.88 9.61 -13.07
N LYS A 89 -8.98 10.35 -13.02
CA LYS A 89 -9.71 10.62 -11.79
C LYS A 89 -10.38 9.35 -11.28
N ALA A 90 -10.45 9.23 -9.95
CA ALA A 90 -11.13 8.12 -9.30
C ALA A 90 -12.65 8.15 -9.54
N THR A 91 -13.22 6.99 -9.86
CA THR A 91 -14.65 6.73 -10.03
C THR A 91 -15.38 6.73 -8.69
N GLY A 92 -16.72 6.75 -8.72
CA GLY A 92 -17.52 6.69 -7.48
C GLY A 92 -17.28 5.42 -6.66
N GLU A 93 -17.04 4.29 -7.32
CA GLU A 93 -16.74 3.01 -6.66
C GLU A 93 -15.37 3.03 -5.97
N GLU A 94 -14.36 3.59 -6.63
CA GLU A 94 -13.02 3.70 -6.05
C GLU A 94 -12.99 4.62 -4.83
N ARG A 95 -13.76 5.71 -4.86
CA ARG A 95 -13.96 6.56 -3.67
C ARG A 95 -14.66 5.80 -2.54
N ALA A 96 -15.62 4.93 -2.87
CA ALA A 96 -16.23 4.06 -1.88
C ALA A 96 -15.23 3.07 -1.27
N TRP A 97 -14.31 2.53 -2.08
CA TRP A 97 -13.18 1.73 -1.60
C TRP A 97 -12.27 2.53 -0.67
N GLY A 98 -11.89 3.75 -1.05
CA GLY A 98 -11.13 4.66 -0.17
C GLY A 98 -11.78 4.82 1.20
N ARG A 99 -13.09 5.07 1.25
CA ARG A 99 -13.85 5.17 2.52
C ARG A 99 -13.88 3.86 3.32
N ARG A 100 -14.06 2.71 2.65
CA ARG A 100 -14.01 1.39 3.30
C ARG A 100 -12.64 1.12 3.92
N LEU A 101 -11.57 1.42 3.19
CA LEU A 101 -10.20 1.26 3.67
C LEU A 101 -9.90 2.20 4.83
N ALA A 102 -10.28 3.48 4.74
CA ALA A 102 -10.15 4.42 5.85
C ALA A 102 -10.81 3.89 7.12
N LYS A 103 -12.02 3.33 7.02
CA LYS A 103 -12.70 2.68 8.13
C LYS A 103 -11.90 1.50 8.70
N ARG A 104 -11.35 0.63 7.86
CA ARG A 104 -10.49 -0.50 8.30
C ARG A 104 -9.22 -0.04 9.01
N PHE A 105 -8.68 1.10 8.62
CA PHE A 105 -7.53 1.71 9.27
C PHE A 105 -7.87 2.58 10.49
N GLY A 106 -9.12 2.58 10.98
CA GLY A 106 -9.53 3.38 12.14
C GLY A 106 -9.61 4.89 11.85
N ALA A 107 -9.76 5.26 10.58
CA ALA A 107 -9.82 6.64 10.10
C ALA A 107 -11.18 6.99 9.47
N GLU A 108 -12.25 6.36 9.96
CA GLU A 108 -13.62 6.68 9.54
C GLU A 108 -13.91 8.17 9.78
N GLY A 109 -14.49 8.85 8.79
CA GLY A 109 -14.82 10.28 8.85
C GLY A 109 -13.64 11.25 8.65
N ARG A 110 -12.39 10.77 8.54
CA ARG A 110 -11.20 11.61 8.34
C ARG A 110 -10.66 11.63 6.91
N ILE A 111 -11.18 10.78 6.03
CA ILE A 111 -10.74 10.70 4.64
C ILE A 111 -11.46 11.74 3.77
N ASP A 112 -10.70 12.48 2.97
CA ASP A 112 -11.22 13.16 1.78
C ASP A 112 -11.28 12.12 0.64
N ASP A 113 -12.48 11.81 0.18
CA ASP A 113 -12.68 10.77 -0.82
C ASP A 113 -12.30 11.17 -2.26
N ARG A 114 -11.96 12.44 -2.50
CA ARG A 114 -11.44 12.91 -3.80
C ARG A 114 -9.92 12.84 -3.86
N THR A 115 -9.24 13.14 -2.75
CA THR A 115 -7.77 13.15 -2.66
C THR A 115 -7.21 11.86 -2.06
N PHE A 116 -8.05 11.06 -1.40
CA PHE A 116 -7.68 9.87 -0.62
C PHE A 116 -6.79 10.16 0.58
N VAL A 117 -6.62 11.43 0.95
CA VAL A 117 -5.87 11.83 2.13
C VAL A 117 -6.74 11.64 3.37
N VAL A 118 -6.21 10.87 4.31
CA VAL A 118 -6.72 10.79 5.68
C VAL A 118 -6.08 11.90 6.49
N ALA A 119 -6.90 12.77 7.08
CA ALA A 119 -6.44 13.77 8.03
C ALA A 119 -5.81 13.11 9.26
N GLY A 120 -4.72 13.70 9.75
CA GLY A 120 -4.00 13.22 10.92
C GLY A 120 -4.84 13.27 12.20
N ASP A 121 -4.54 12.36 13.13
CA ASP A 121 -5.10 12.33 14.49
C ASP A 121 -4.08 12.75 15.55
N GLY A 122 -2.95 13.32 15.12
CA GLY A 122 -1.83 13.69 15.98
C GLY A 122 -0.88 12.54 16.33
N ALA A 123 -1.16 11.31 15.88
CA ALA A 123 -0.23 10.19 15.99
C ALA A 123 0.61 10.04 14.70
N ASP A 124 1.93 9.89 14.86
CA ASP A 124 2.86 9.64 13.76
C ASP A 124 2.99 8.14 13.42
N ALA A 125 2.37 7.27 14.22
CA ALA A 125 2.45 5.83 14.07
C ALA A 125 1.52 5.28 12.97
N GLY A 126 2.00 4.27 12.24
CA GLY A 126 1.21 3.56 11.24
C GLY A 126 1.45 4.00 9.80
N GLY A 127 1.05 3.12 8.88
CA GLY A 127 1.26 3.29 7.46
C GLY A 127 2.56 2.67 6.95
N PHE A 128 2.83 2.91 5.67
CA PHE A 128 3.94 2.34 4.93
C PHE A 128 5.05 3.40 4.81
N ASP A 129 6.15 3.20 5.54
CA ASP A 129 7.39 3.95 5.40
C ASP A 129 8.34 3.22 4.46
N PHE A 130 8.54 3.78 3.27
CA PHE A 130 9.51 3.26 2.32
C PHE A 130 10.18 4.43 1.61
N VAL A 131 11.49 4.33 1.41
CA VAL A 131 12.29 5.28 0.62
C VAL A 131 13.24 4.46 -0.25
N SER A 132 13.24 4.71 -1.56
CA SER A 132 14.20 4.10 -2.47
C SER A 132 15.47 4.95 -2.53
N PRO A 133 16.66 4.38 -2.28
CA PRO A 133 17.92 5.11 -2.48
C PRO A 133 18.35 5.14 -3.95
N LYS A 134 17.61 4.48 -4.85
CA LYS A 134 18.00 4.30 -6.27
C LYS A 134 17.09 4.99 -7.25
N ALA A 135 15.92 5.44 -6.84
CA ALA A 135 14.94 5.99 -7.74
C ALA A 135 14.11 7.06 -7.06
N THR A 136 13.75 8.05 -7.86
CA THR A 136 12.86 9.13 -7.46
C THR A 136 11.45 8.81 -7.96
N PRO A 137 10.40 9.04 -7.17
CA PRO A 137 9.02 8.98 -7.63
C PRO A 137 8.76 9.98 -8.78
N SER A 138 7.80 9.68 -9.65
CA SER A 138 7.44 10.62 -10.72
C SER A 138 6.77 11.89 -10.15
N PRO A 139 6.86 13.04 -10.82
CA PRO A 139 6.21 14.27 -10.36
C PRO A 139 4.70 14.12 -10.12
N GLU A 140 4.01 13.33 -10.94
CA GLU A 140 2.57 13.09 -10.78
C GLU A 140 2.25 12.32 -9.51
N VAL A 141 3.10 11.35 -9.13
CA VAL A 141 2.95 10.63 -7.85
C VAL A 141 3.28 11.54 -6.67
N VAL A 142 4.30 12.38 -6.78
CA VAL A 142 4.66 13.37 -5.74
C VAL A 142 3.50 14.33 -5.48
N ALA A 143 2.77 14.75 -6.53
CA ALA A 143 1.65 15.67 -6.42
C ALA A 143 0.53 15.16 -5.49
N PHE A 144 0.32 13.84 -5.37
CA PHE A 144 -0.67 13.28 -4.43
C PHE A 144 -0.34 13.56 -2.96
N PHE A 145 0.91 13.88 -2.64
CA PHE A 145 1.39 14.11 -1.28
C PHE A 145 1.50 15.58 -0.90
N GLU A 146 1.20 16.53 -1.80
CA GLU A 146 1.31 17.97 -1.52
C GLU A 146 0.49 18.44 -0.31
N SER A 147 -0.64 17.77 -0.04
CA SER A 147 -1.52 18.07 1.10
C SER A 147 -1.33 17.11 2.28
N VAL A 148 -0.36 16.19 2.22
CA VAL A 148 -0.14 15.18 3.26
C VAL A 148 0.85 15.71 4.31
N ASP A 149 0.31 16.19 5.43
CA ASP A 149 1.10 16.47 6.63
C ASP A 149 1.48 15.17 7.36
N SER A 150 2.56 14.54 6.90
CA SER A 150 3.02 13.28 7.47
C SER A 150 3.45 13.37 8.94
N VAL A 151 3.93 14.54 9.39
CA VAL A 151 4.33 14.78 10.78
C VAL A 151 3.09 14.90 11.68
N GLY A 152 2.03 15.57 11.19
CA GLY A 152 0.71 15.62 11.84
C GLY A 152 -0.08 14.30 11.81
N GLY A 153 0.46 13.25 11.18
CA GLY A 153 -0.17 11.92 11.10
C GLY A 153 -1.06 11.72 9.87
N ALA A 154 -1.12 12.68 8.93
CA ALA A 154 -1.87 12.51 7.70
C ALA A 154 -1.22 11.45 6.81
N ARG A 155 -2.04 10.68 6.09
CA ARG A 155 -1.56 9.59 5.22
C ARG A 155 -2.40 9.54 3.96
N LEU A 156 -1.79 9.11 2.86
CA LEU A 156 -2.51 8.82 1.63
C LEU A 156 -3.01 7.37 1.64
N VAL A 157 -4.32 7.16 1.53
CA VAL A 157 -4.88 5.81 1.33
C VAL A 157 -4.65 5.42 -0.13
N THR A 158 -3.93 4.31 -0.35
CA THR A 158 -3.63 3.80 -1.69
C THR A 158 -4.00 2.33 -1.76
N PHE A 159 -4.59 1.92 -2.88
CA PHE A 159 -4.92 0.53 -3.13
C PHE A 159 -4.75 0.17 -4.61
N GLY A 160 -4.68 -1.13 -4.90
CA GLY A 160 -4.68 -1.69 -6.25
C GLY A 160 -5.04 -3.16 -6.22
N TRP A 161 -5.04 -3.82 -7.36
CA TRP A 161 -5.49 -5.20 -7.50
C TRP A 161 -4.33 -6.14 -7.85
N ALA A 162 -4.16 -7.16 -7.01
CA ALA A 162 -3.34 -8.31 -7.33
C ALA A 162 -4.23 -9.34 -8.05
N MET A 163 -4.07 -9.45 -9.36
CA MET A 163 -4.87 -10.37 -10.18
C MET A 163 -4.56 -11.83 -9.82
N ALA A 164 -5.57 -12.69 -9.87
CA ALA A 164 -5.44 -14.11 -9.54
C ALA A 164 -4.32 -14.80 -10.33
N GLU A 165 -4.22 -14.55 -11.63
CA GLU A 165 -3.18 -15.10 -12.52
C GLU A 165 -1.77 -14.61 -12.18
N ASP A 166 -1.65 -13.36 -11.74
CA ASP A 166 -0.38 -12.74 -11.38
C ASP A 166 0.10 -13.25 -10.00
N LEU A 167 -0.84 -13.54 -9.09
CA LEU A 167 -0.59 -14.24 -7.84
C LEU A 167 -0.15 -15.69 -8.09
N ALA A 168 -0.89 -16.45 -8.90
CA ALA A 168 -0.61 -17.85 -9.19
C ALA A 168 0.74 -18.05 -9.92
N SER A 169 1.08 -17.17 -10.86
CA SER A 169 2.37 -17.20 -11.56
C SER A 169 3.56 -16.73 -10.71
N GLY A 170 3.27 -16.08 -9.58
CA GLY A 170 4.26 -15.45 -8.70
C GLY A 170 4.93 -14.23 -9.32
N LYS A 171 4.36 -13.65 -10.39
CA LYS A 171 4.93 -12.51 -11.12
C LYS A 171 5.09 -11.27 -10.23
N LEU A 172 4.15 -11.03 -9.31
CA LEU A 172 4.19 -9.89 -8.38
C LEU A 172 5.38 -9.92 -7.41
N ALA A 173 6.01 -11.09 -7.23
CA ALA A 173 7.15 -11.27 -6.32
C ALA A 173 8.52 -11.23 -7.02
N ARG A 174 8.56 -11.10 -8.35
CA ARG A 174 9.79 -11.21 -9.17
C ARG A 174 10.51 -9.88 -9.36
#